data_AF-A0A926QZ55-F1
#
_entry.id   AF-A0A926QZ55-F1
#
_cell.length_a   1.000
_cell.length_b   1.000
_cell.length_c   1.000
_cell.angle_alpha   90.00
_cell.angle_beta   90.00
_cell.angle_gamma   90.00
#
_symmetry.space_group_name_H-M   'P 1'
#
loop_
_entity.id
_entity.type
_entity.pdbx_description
1 polymer ?
#
loop_
_entity_poly.entity_id
_entity_poly.type
_entity_poly.pdbx_seq_one_letter_code
_entity_poly.pdbx_strand_id
1 'polypeptide(L)'
;MSWTSPNGKQRTGIVSEDLFTLRAAIRAADVGSSVTARARVVVIPSDGGEALPLCLPTSNDPDARVKDDGRYRHATPAHHHPSLLEAAA
;
A
#
# COMPACT_ATOMS: atom_id res chain seq x y z
N MET A 1 2.13 1.86 -7.08
CA MET A 1 2.53 1.11 -5.87
C MET A 1 2.24 -0.37 -6.05
N SER A 2 3.02 -1.27 -5.45
CA SER A 2 2.87 -2.73 -5.54
C SER A 2 3.11 -3.41 -4.18
N TRP A 3 2.37 -4.49 -3.89
CA TRP A 3 2.52 -5.30 -2.68
C TRP A 3 2.01 -6.74 -2.91
N THR A 4 2.36 -7.66 -2.02
CA THR A 4 1.92 -9.07 -2.09
C THR A 4 0.77 -9.36 -1.13
N SER A 5 -0.42 -9.68 -1.63
CA SER A 5 -1.63 -9.93 -0.82
C SER A 5 -1.55 -11.25 0.00
N PRO A 6 -2.51 -11.53 0.91
CA PRO A 6 -2.46 -12.70 1.79
C PRO A 6 -2.34 -14.05 1.11
N ASN A 7 -2.93 -14.19 -0.07
CA ASN A 7 -2.85 -15.38 -0.91
C ASN A 7 -1.56 -15.45 -1.77
N GLY A 8 -0.59 -14.55 -1.56
CA GLY A 8 0.66 -14.51 -2.32
C GLY A 8 0.57 -13.83 -3.69
N LYS A 9 -0.59 -13.31 -4.09
CA LYS A 9 -0.76 -12.59 -5.36
C LYS A 9 -0.09 -11.21 -5.31
N GLN A 10 0.59 -10.82 -6.38
CA GLN A 10 1.06 -9.44 -6.53
C GLN A 10 -0.10 -8.53 -6.92
N ARG A 11 -0.26 -7.42 -6.19
CA ARG A 11 -1.24 -6.37 -6.45
C ARG A 11 -0.54 -5.06 -6.74
N THR A 12 -1.22 -4.21 -7.50
CA THR A 12 -0.78 -2.86 -7.81
C THR A 12 -1.89 -1.87 -7.50
N GLY A 13 -1.52 -0.60 -7.35
CA GLY A 13 -2.47 0.48 -7.11
C GLY A 13 -1.84 1.85 -7.28
N ILE A 14 -2.69 2.86 -7.43
CA ILE A 14 -2.26 4.26 -7.47
C ILE A 14 -2.20 4.82 -6.06
N VAL A 15 -1.25 5.72 -5.82
CA VAL A 15 -1.16 6.46 -4.55
C VAL A 15 -1.94 7.75 -4.71
N SER A 16 -2.77 8.09 -3.73
CA SER A 16 -3.57 9.32 -3.71
C SER A 16 -3.48 10.01 -2.35
N GLU A 17 -3.51 11.33 -2.36
CA GLU A 17 -3.56 12.19 -1.17
C GLU A 17 -5.00 12.59 -0.78
N ASP A 18 -6.01 12.03 -1.46
CA ASP A 18 -7.41 12.34 -1.17
C ASP A 18 -7.77 12.03 0.29
N LEU A 19 -8.01 13.08 1.06
CA LEU A 19 -8.26 13.00 2.49
C LEU A 19 -9.56 12.26 2.83
N PHE A 20 -10.56 12.32 1.95
CA PHE A 20 -11.82 11.63 2.18
C PHE A 20 -11.64 10.11 2.08
N THR A 21 -11.04 9.64 1.00
CA THR A 21 -10.70 8.24 0.77
C THR A 21 -9.73 7.72 1.82
N LEU A 22 -8.72 8.50 2.20
CA LEU A 22 -7.79 8.14 3.27
C LEU A 22 -8.50 7.90 4.61
N ARG A 23 -9.38 8.82 5.02
CA ARG A 23 -10.15 8.66 6.27
C ARG A 23 -11.09 7.47 6.22
N ALA A 24 -11.71 7.20 5.07
CA ALA A 24 -12.54 6.02 4.88
C ALA A 24 -11.71 4.73 5.02
N ALA A 25 -10.56 4.66 4.35
CA ALA A 25 -9.64 3.52 4.38
C ALA A 25 -9.09 3.26 5.79
N ILE A 26 -8.73 4.31 6.54
CA ILE A 26 -8.29 4.22 7.94
C ILE A 26 -9.37 3.59 8.82
N ARG A 27 -10.63 4.04 8.66
CA ARG A 27 -11.75 3.49 9.44
C ARG A 27 -12.03 2.04 9.07
N ALA A 28 -12.06 1.72 7.78
CA ALA A 28 -12.34 0.37 7.29
C ALA A 28 -11.28 -0.64 7.71
N ALA A 29 -10.00 -0.24 7.65
CA ALA A 29 -8.88 -1.12 7.96
C ALA A 29 -8.62 -1.31 9.47
N ASP A 30 -9.43 -0.69 10.35
CA ASP A 30 -9.28 -0.72 11.81
C ASP A 30 -7.81 -0.51 12.24
N VAL A 31 -7.19 0.55 11.72
CA VAL A 31 -5.79 0.87 12.05
C VAL A 31 -5.70 1.43 13.46
N GLY A 32 -4.81 0.88 14.29
CA GLY A 32 -4.53 1.42 15.61
C GLY A 32 -4.00 2.86 15.54
N SER A 33 -4.24 3.64 16.61
CA SER A 33 -4.03 5.09 16.68
C SER A 33 -2.62 5.55 16.25
N SER A 34 -1.57 4.82 16.63
CA SER A 34 -0.18 5.14 16.28
C SER A 34 0.09 5.03 14.77
N VAL A 35 -0.69 4.23 14.06
CA VAL A 35 -0.54 4.00 12.62
C VAL A 35 -1.40 4.96 11.81
N THR A 36 -2.56 5.36 12.33
CA THR A 36 -3.35 6.49 11.80
C THR A 36 -2.49 7.76 11.68
N ALA A 37 -1.58 7.98 12.64
CA ALA A 37 -0.66 9.11 12.59
C ALA A 37 0.35 9.06 11.44
N ARG A 38 0.65 7.87 10.90
CA ARG A 38 1.62 7.62 9.82
C ARG A 38 0.99 7.43 8.43
N ALA A 39 -0.28 7.03 8.38
CA ALA A 39 -1.04 6.93 7.13
C ALA A 39 -1.35 8.34 6.61
N ARG A 40 -0.51 8.83 5.70
CA ARG A 40 -0.63 10.17 5.07
C ARG A 40 -1.30 10.11 3.71
N VAL A 41 -1.28 8.95 3.07
CA VAL A 41 -1.79 8.72 1.73
C VAL A 41 -2.53 7.39 1.67
N VAL A 42 -3.33 7.21 0.63
CA VAL A 42 -4.09 5.99 0.39
C VAL A 42 -3.63 5.33 -0.89
N VAL A 43 -3.66 4.00 -0.94
CA VAL A 43 -3.49 3.23 -2.18
C VAL A 43 -4.86 2.79 -2.66
N ILE A 44 -5.17 3.10 -3.91
CA ILE A 44 -6.37 2.63 -4.60
C ILE A 44 -5.94 1.44 -5.48
N PRO A 45 -6.33 0.19 -5.13
CA PRO A 45 -5.95 -0.98 -5.90
C PRO A 45 -6.48 -0.94 -7.34
N SER A 46 -5.68 -1.43 -8.28
CA SER A 46 -6.03 -1.51 -9.70
C SER A 46 -7.05 -2.61 -10.01
N ASP A 47 -7.22 -3.57 -9.11
CA ASP A 47 -8.16 -4.69 -9.22
C ASP A 47 -9.57 -4.36 -8.70
N GLY A 48 -9.85 -3.09 -8.37
CA GLY A 48 -11.14 -2.63 -7.88
C GLY A 48 -11.42 -2.98 -6.42
N GLY A 49 -10.43 -3.51 -5.69
CA GLY A 49 -10.54 -3.73 -4.25
C GLY A 49 -10.63 -2.41 -3.45
N GLU A 50 -10.90 -2.55 -2.15
CA GLU A 50 -11.01 -1.40 -1.26
C GLU A 50 -9.72 -0.57 -1.18
N ALA A 51 -9.87 0.74 -1.01
CA ALA A 51 -8.75 1.63 -0.80
C ALA A 51 -8.07 1.34 0.54
N LEU A 52 -6.74 1.25 0.53
CA LEU A 52 -5.96 0.80 1.68
C LEU A 52 -5.06 1.93 2.20
N PRO A 53 -4.97 2.16 3.52
CA PRO A 53 -4.08 3.17 4.06
C PRO A 53 -2.62 2.78 3.79
N LEU A 54 -1.83 3.74 3.32
CA LEU A 54 -0.40 3.58 3.06
C LEU A 54 0.41 4.43 4.04
N CYS A 55 1.23 3.75 4.82
CA CYS A 55 2.23 4.36 5.69
C CYS A 55 3.48 4.62 4.85
N LEU A 56 3.89 5.87 4.75
CA LEU A 56 5.09 6.25 4.03
C LEU A 56 6.36 5.96 4.85
N PRO A 57 7.51 5.77 4.17
CA PRO A 57 8.81 5.71 4.80
C PRO A 57 9.09 6.95 5.67
N THR A 58 9.83 6.74 6.75
CA THR A 58 10.34 7.77 7.66
C THR A 58 11.77 7.44 8.06
N SER A 59 12.49 8.37 8.68
CA SER A 59 13.86 8.10 9.17
C SER A 59 13.96 6.94 10.16
N ASN A 60 12.88 6.64 10.88
CA ASN A 60 12.82 5.55 11.88
C ASN A 60 12.19 4.25 11.33
N ASP A 61 11.62 4.28 10.12
CA ASP A 61 11.01 3.13 9.48
C ASP A 61 11.10 3.34 7.96
N PRO A 62 12.13 2.77 7.31
CA PRO A 62 12.45 3.07 5.91
C PRO A 62 11.46 2.43 4.92
N ASP A 63 10.53 1.60 5.39
CA ASP A 63 9.64 0.85 4.51
C ASP A 63 8.26 1.51 4.37
N ALA A 64 7.76 1.55 3.14
CA ALA A 64 6.36 1.87 2.91
C ALA A 64 5.51 0.64 3.21
N ARG A 65 4.39 0.81 3.93
CA ARG A 65 3.53 -0.30 4.34
C ARG A 65 2.06 -0.03 4.07
N VAL A 66 1.39 -0.97 3.44
CA VAL A 66 -0.06 -0.98 3.21
C VAL A 66 -0.72 -1.93 4.20
N LYS A 67 -1.88 -1.56 4.76
CA LYS A 67 -2.69 -2.50 5.54
C LYS A 67 -3.68 -3.21 4.61
N ASP A 68 -3.41 -4.48 4.33
CA ASP A 68 -4.21 -5.34 3.45
C ASP A 68 -4.69 -6.55 4.26
N ASP A 69 -6.00 -6.72 4.35
CA ASP A 69 -6.65 -7.81 5.09
C ASP A 69 -6.13 -7.95 6.54
N GLY A 70 -6.20 -6.85 7.29
CA GLY A 70 -5.77 -6.78 8.69
C GLY A 70 -4.24 -6.84 8.92
N ARG A 71 -3.43 -7.12 7.89
CA ARG A 71 -1.97 -7.23 7.99
C ARG A 71 -1.25 -6.10 7.28
N TYR A 72 -0.16 -5.62 7.88
CA TYR A 72 0.74 -4.69 7.21
C TYR A 72 1.67 -5.44 6.26
N ARG A 73 1.77 -4.93 5.04
CA ARG A 73 2.58 -5.52 3.98
C ARG A 73 3.50 -4.47 3.40
N HIS A 74 4.73 -4.87 3.09
CA HIS A 74 5.67 -3.99 2.42
C HIS A 74 5.11 -3.62 1.05
N ALA A 75 5.16 -2.32 0.75
CA ALA A 75 4.78 -1.77 -0.53
C ALA A 75 6.02 -1.16 -1.18
N THR A 76 6.18 -1.39 -2.47
CA THR A 76 7.25 -0.79 -3.27
C THR A 76 6.68 0.04 -4.44
N PRO A 77 7.41 1.05 -4.94
CA PRO A 77 7.01 1.71 -6.17
C PRO A 77 6.97 0.70 -7.31
N ALA A 78 5.88 0.69 -8.08
CA ALA A 78 5.69 -0.28 -9.16
C ALA A 78 6.72 -0.09 -10.30
N HIS A 79 7.28 1.12 -10.43
CA HIS A 79 8.32 1.46 -11.43
C HIS A 79 9.72 0.91 -11.10
N HIS A 80 9.90 0.26 -9.94
CA HIS A 80 11.13 -0.42 -9.55
C HIS A 80 11.08 -1.94 -9.75
N HIS A 81 10.20 -2.43 -10.63
CA HIS A 81 10.43 -3.76 -11.19
C HIS A 81 11.62 -3.64 -12.16
N PRO A 82 12.81 -4.22 -11.87
CA PRO A 82 13.70 -4.58 -12.95
C PRO A 82 12.83 -5.39 -13.92
N SER A 83 12.79 -4.85 -15.12
CA SER A 83 11.86 -5.20 -16.18
C SER A 83 11.76 -6.71 -16.37
N LEU A 84 10.59 -7.12 -16.85
CA LEU A 84 10.34 -8.36 -17.60
C LEU A 84 11.24 -8.42 -18.87
N LEU A 85 12.55 -8.31 -18.70
CA LEU A 85 13.58 -8.29 -19.74
C LEU A 85 14.61 -9.43 -19.56
N GLU A 86 14.53 -10.20 -18.48
CA GLU A 86 15.38 -11.39 -18.27
C GLU A 86 14.66 -12.73 -18.53
N ALA A 87 13.39 -12.72 -18.93
CA ALA A 87 12.66 -13.95 -19.25
C ALA A 87 12.68 -14.33 -20.76
N ALA A 88 13.51 -13.65 -21.57
CA ALA A 88 13.58 -13.87 -23.02
C ALA A 88 15.01 -13.76 -23.60
N ALA A 89 16.02 -14.17 -22.85
CA ALA A 89 17.39 -14.35 -23.34
C ALA A 89 17.73 -15.85 -23.44
#